data_AF-A0A2V6HSS6-F1
#
_entry.id   AF-A0A2V6HSS6-F1
#
_cell.length_a   1.000
_cell.length_b   1.000
_cell.length_c   1.000
_cell.angle_alpha   90.00
_cell.angle_beta   90.00
_cell.angle_gamma   90.00
#
_symmetry.space_group_name_H-M   'P 1'
#
loop_
_entity.id
_entity.type
_entity.pdbx_description
1 polymer ?
#
loop_
_entity_poly.entity_id
_entity_poly.type
_entity_poly.pdbx_seq_one_letter_code
_entity_poly.pdbx_strand_id
1 'polypeptide(L)' 'MLEGIISALPADDPRRPALVAVAEAHRRAGLAAVTGEHYEGGHWLGSFAVYLTTQRGIQRAK' A
#
# COMPACT_ATOMS: atom_id res chain seq x y z
N MET A 1 2.38 -1.45 1.31
CA MET A 1 2.87 -2.84 1.10
C MET A 1 3.69 -2.93 -0.18
N LEU A 2 3.12 -2.57 -1.33
CA LEU A 2 3.86 -2.43 -2.59
C LEU A 2 4.79 -1.20 -2.59
N GLU A 3 4.40 -0.14 -1.88
CA GLU A 3 5.21 1.06 -1.67
C GLU A 3 6.52 0.76 -0.92
N GLY A 4 6.51 -0.25 -0.04
CA GLY A 4 7.73 -0.73 0.62
C GLY A 4 8.69 -1.38 -0.38
N ILE A 5 8.17 -2.21 -1.30
CA ILE A 5 8.96 -2.80 -2.38
C ILE A 5 9.53 -1.70 -3.28
N ILE A 6 8.70 -0.75 -3.70
CA ILE A 6 9.13 0.40 -4.54
C ILE A 6 10.22 1.21 -3.84
N SER A 7 10.13 1.40 -2.52
CA SER A 7 11.11 2.16 -1.74
C SER A 7 12.49 1.51 -1.69
N ALA A 8 12.57 0.19 -1.87
CA ALA A 8 13.82 -0.56 -1.87
C ALA A 8 14.43 -0.72 -3.27
N LEU A 9 13.72 -0.34 -4.34
CA LEU A 9 14.24 -0.40 -5.71
C LEU A 9 15.13 0.81 -6.02
N PRO A 10 16.15 0.67 -6.89
CA PRO A 10 16.85 1.79 -7.51
C PRO A 10 15.89 2.72 -8.26
N ALA A 11 16.22 4.01 -8.36
CA ALA A 11 15.35 5.03 -8.95
C ALA A 11 15.01 4.79 -10.44
N ASP A 12 15.92 4.14 -11.16
CA ASP A 12 15.85 3.81 -12.57
C ASP A 12 15.33 2.39 -12.86
N ASP A 13 14.91 1.65 -11.82
CA ASP A 13 14.40 0.28 -12.01
C ASP A 13 13.14 0.27 -12.89
N PRO A 14 13.13 -0.48 -14.01
CA PRO A 14 12.06 -0.45 -14.99
C PRO A 14 10.73 -1.00 -14.47
N ARG A 15 10.71 -1.67 -13.31
CA ARG A 15 9.49 -2.20 -12.69
C ARG A 15 8.73 -1.15 -11.89
N ARG A 16 9.36 -0.03 -11.52
CA ARG A 16 8.74 1.02 -10.70
C ARG A 16 7.41 1.52 -11.27
N PRO A 17 7.27 1.86 -12.57
CA PRO A 17 6.02 2.42 -13.08
C PRO A 17 4.83 1.47 -12.91
N ALA A 18 5.03 0.18 -13.23
CA ALA A 18 4.00 -0.84 -13.08
C ALA A 18 3.63 -1.05 -11.60
N LEU A 19 4.64 -1.12 -10.71
CA LEU A 19 4.41 -1.29 -9.28
C LEU A 19 3.66 -0.10 -8.67
N VAL A 20 3.98 1.13 -9.08
CA VAL A 20 3.26 2.34 -8.63
C VAL A 20 1.79 2.27 -9.04
N ALA A 21 1.49 1.90 -10.29
CA ALA A 21 0.11 1.79 -10.77
C ALA A 21 -0.69 0.75 -9.98
N VAL A 22 -0.09 -0.42 -9.72
CA VAL A 22 -0.73 -1.48 -8.92
C VAL A 22 -0.88 -1.05 -7.46
N ALA A 23 0.11 -0.37 -6.88
CA ALA A 23 0.04 0.13 -5.51
C ALA A 23 -1.14 1.09 -5.32
N GLU A 24 -1.34 2.03 -6.25
CA GLU A 24 -2.47 2.96 -6.21
C GLU A 24 -3.82 2.25 -6.38
N ALA A 25 -3.92 1.28 -7.29
CA ALA A 25 -5.14 0.49 -7.46
C ALA A 25 -5.47 -0.32 -6.18
N HIS A 26 -4.45 -0.95 -5.59
CA HIS A 26 -4.59 -1.73 -4.38
C HIS A 26 -4.97 -0.86 -3.17
N ARG A 27 -4.38 0.33 -3.04
CA ARG A 27 -4.72 1.31 -2.00
C ARG A 27 -6.19 1.70 -2.05
N ARG A 28 -6.70 2.04 -3.24
CA ARG A 28 -8.11 2.43 -3.42
C ARG A 28 -9.06 1.29 -3.07
N ALA A 29 -8.82 0.10 -3.61
CA ALA A 29 -9.66 -1.07 -3.35
C ALA A 29 -9.64 -1.47 -1.88
N GLY A 30 -8.45 -1.52 -1.26
CA GLY A 30 -8.27 -1.91 0.13
C GLY A 30 -8.91 -0.92 1.11
N LEU A 31 -8.74 0.40 0.91
CA LEU A 31 -9.38 1.38 1.78
C LEU A 31 -10.90 1.38 1.65
N ALA A 32 -11.44 1.25 0.43
CA ALA A 32 -12.88 1.13 0.23
C ALA A 32 -13.46 -0.10 0.95
N ALA A 33 -12.75 -1.22 0.94
CA ALA A 33 -13.14 -2.43 1.65
C ALA A 33 -13.09 -2.26 3.18
N VAL A 34 -12.12 -1.51 3.71
CA VAL A 34 -12.01 -1.23 5.17
C VAL A 34 -13.14 -0.32 5.66
N THR A 35 -13.55 0.66 4.86
CA THR A 35 -14.58 1.64 5.24
C THR A 35 -16.01 1.19 4.97
N GLY A 36 -16.21 0.02 4.35
CA GLY A 36 -17.54 -0.54 4.15
C GLY A 36 -18.19 -1.01 5.45
N GLU A 37 -19.52 -0.98 5.53
CA GLU A 37 -20.30 -1.43 6.70
C GLU A 37 -20.17 -2.95 6.98
N HIS A 38 -19.45 -3.68 6.13
CA HIS A 38 -19.24 -5.11 6.30
C HIS A 38 -18.11 -5.39 7.29
N TYR A 39 -18.46 -6.10 8.37
CA TYR A 39 -17.54 -6.55 9.43
C TYR A 39 -16.24 -7.16 8.89
N GLU A 40 -16.31 -7.91 7.80
CA GLU A 40 -15.17 -8.59 7.20
C GLU A 40 -14.05 -7.63 6.77
N GLY A 41 -14.41 -6.47 6.21
CA GLY A 41 -13.43 -5.46 5.81
C GLY A 41 -12.77 -4.78 7.00
N GLY A 42 -13.57 -4.30 7.95
CA GLY A 42 -13.06 -3.64 9.16
C GLY A 42 -12.26 -4.57 10.09
N HIS A 43 -12.62 -5.86 10.16
CA HIS A 43 -12.00 -6.83 11.06
C HIS A 43 -10.69 -7.41 10.52
N TRP A 44 -10.60 -7.69 9.21
CA TRP A 44 -9.42 -8.35 8.63
C TRP A 44 -8.40 -7.40 8.01
N LEU A 45 -8.80 -6.19 7.59
CA LEU A 45 -7.91 -5.24 6.91
C LEU A 45 -7.42 -4.07 7.78
N GLY A 46 -7.68 -4.10 9.09
CA GLY A 46 -7.25 -3.03 10.00
C GLY A 46 -5.73 -2.83 10.04
N SER A 47 -4.95 -3.91 10.11
CA SER A 47 -3.48 -3.83 10.10
C SER A 47 -2.94 -3.32 8.77
N PHE A 48 -3.54 -3.74 7.65
CA PHE A 48 -3.25 -3.21 6.32
C PHE A 48 -3.42 -1.69 6.28
N ALA A 49 -4.57 -1.18 6.75
CA ALA A 49 -4.86 0.26 6.76
C ALA A 49 -3.87 1.04 7.62
N VAL A 50 -3.48 0.53 8.79
CA VAL A 50 -2.49 1.16 9.67
C VAL A 50 -1.14 1.29 8.95
N TYR A 51 -0.59 0.21 8.39
CA TYR A 51 0.71 0.27 7.70
C TYR A 51 0.67 1.16 6.46
N LEU A 52 -0.44 1.11 5.71
CA LEU A 52 -0.65 1.93 4.51
C LEU A 52 -0.68 3.42 4.84
N THR A 53 -1.48 3.84 5.82
CA THR A 53 -1.71 5.25 6.15
C THR A 53 -0.55 5.88 6.95
N THR A 54 0.17 5.07 7.74
CA THR A 54 1.31 5.55 8.53
C THR A 54 2.64 5.45 7.77
N GLN A 55 2.65 4.81 6.59
CA GLN A 55 3.87 4.53 5.82
C GLN A 55 4.94 3.76 6.62
N ARG A 56 4.51 2.99 7.63
CA ARG A 56 5.44 2.25 8.48
C ARG A 56 6.20 1.20 7.67
N GLY A 57 7.53 1.15 7.84
CA GLY A 57 8.40 0.19 7.16
C GLY A 57 8.80 0.59 5.74
N ILE A 58 8.44 1.78 5.26
CA ILE A 58 8.89 2.32 3.97
C ILE A 58 10.24 3.02 4.15
N GLN A 59 11.21 2.71 3.30
CA GLN A 59 12.50 3.41 3.29
C GLN A 59 12.29 4.84 2.76
N ARG A 60 12.75 5.82 3.53
CA ARG A 60 12.79 7.22 3.07
C ARG A 60 14.10 7.44 2.34
N ALA A 61 14.04 8.19 1.24
CA ALA A 61 15.25 8.68 0.59
C ALA A 61 16.10 9.41 1.65
N LYS A 62 17.38 9.07 1.69
CA LYS A 62 18.34 9.64 2.63
C LYS A 62 18.76 11.03 2.19
#